data_AF-A0A1C6APD2-F1
#
_entry.id   AF-A0A1C6APD2-F1
#
_cell.length_a   1.000
_cell.length_b   1.000
_cell.length_c   1.000
_cell.angle_alpha   90.00
_cell.angle_beta   90.00
_cell.angle_gamma   90.00
#
_symmetry.space_group_name_H-M   'P 1'
#
loop_
_entity.id
_entity.type
_entity.pdbx_description
1 polymer ?
#
loop_
_entity_poly.entity_id
_entity_poly.type
_entity_poly.pdbx_seq_one_letter_code
_entity_poly.pdbx_strand_id
1 'polypeptide(L)'
;MNVRLDKFLSSQTDLTRTDIKKLLWKRKISVNGKILRDGSIKIDPETSEIIADGRKILYRDKVYIILNKPEGFVCATEDKHEKTVMDLLGDDIKRKDIFPAGRLDKDTTGMVLITNDGTLSHRILSPKKHIPKYYIVKLAESFQEDYVRQFAEGVIIDGGEKCLPAKVKRFPDCEKTAFIELHEGKYHQIKRMFSAVENSVEKLCRIQMGGLLMPEKLAIGEYMEIMHKDVENLLKSQCFEEVFRNITENFSSYWINMQ
;
A
#
# COMPACT_ATOMS: atom_id res chain seq x y z
N MET A 1 -2.36 -31.20 -2.23
CA MET A 1 -3.71 -31.03 -1.62
C MET A 1 -4.70 -30.91 -2.77
N ASN A 2 -5.71 -31.78 -2.89
CA ASN A 2 -6.56 -31.79 -4.09
C ASN A 2 -7.71 -30.78 -3.99
N VAL A 3 -7.69 -29.74 -4.84
CA VAL A 3 -8.72 -28.69 -4.92
C VAL A 3 -9.41 -28.72 -6.28
N ARG A 4 -10.68 -28.33 -6.33
CA ARG A 4 -11.39 -28.16 -7.61
C ARG A 4 -10.75 -27.05 -8.44
N LEU A 5 -10.58 -27.27 -9.74
CA LEU A 5 -10.02 -26.31 -10.69
C LEU A 5 -10.77 -24.97 -10.67
N ASP A 6 -12.11 -24.99 -10.65
CA ASP A 6 -12.91 -23.77 -10.61
C ASP A 6 -12.70 -22.96 -9.32
N LYS A 7 -12.58 -23.65 -8.18
CA LYS A 7 -12.26 -23.04 -6.89
C LYS A 7 -10.84 -22.45 -6.90
N PHE A 8 -9.86 -23.17 -7.44
CA PHE A 8 -8.49 -22.69 -7.58
C PHE A 8 -8.42 -21.44 -8.47
N LEU A 9 -8.96 -21.49 -9.68
CA LEU A 9 -8.93 -20.33 -10.59
C LEU A 9 -9.65 -19.13 -9.97
N SER A 10 -10.79 -19.35 -9.30
CA SER A 10 -11.52 -18.28 -8.64
C SER A 10 -10.79 -17.70 -7.42
N SER A 11 -9.88 -18.43 -6.79
CA SER A 11 -9.08 -17.93 -5.65
C SER A 11 -7.76 -17.31 -6.08
N GLN A 12 -7.27 -17.62 -7.28
CA GLN A 12 -5.96 -17.16 -7.77
C GLN A 12 -6.06 -16.08 -8.86
N THR A 13 -7.27 -15.67 -9.23
CA THR A 13 -7.54 -14.65 -10.24
C THR A 13 -8.75 -13.81 -9.84
N ASP A 14 -9.05 -12.76 -10.62
CA ASP A 14 -10.28 -12.00 -10.49
C ASP A 14 -11.49 -12.61 -11.25
N LEU A 15 -11.32 -13.80 -11.83
CA LEU A 15 -12.40 -14.44 -12.60
C LEU A 15 -13.52 -14.92 -11.68
N THR A 16 -14.77 -14.69 -12.07
CA THR A 16 -15.91 -15.31 -11.39
C THR A 16 -16.05 -16.77 -11.80
N ARG A 17 -16.82 -17.56 -11.03
CA ARG A 17 -17.19 -18.92 -11.46
C ARG A 17 -17.90 -18.93 -12.81
N THR A 18 -18.65 -17.88 -13.13
CA THR A 18 -19.32 -17.72 -14.41
C THR A 18 -18.30 -17.50 -15.54
N ASP A 19 -17.27 -16.69 -15.31
CA ASP A 19 -16.21 -16.45 -16.29
C ASP A 19 -15.37 -17.70 -16.53
N ILE A 20 -15.04 -18.43 -15.47
CA ILE A 20 -14.32 -19.71 -15.56
C ILE A 20 -15.10 -20.72 -16.39
N LYS A 21 -16.43 -20.84 -16.17
CA LYS A 21 -17.29 -21.69 -17.00
C LYS A 21 -17.26 -21.29 -18.48
N LYS A 22 -17.29 -19.99 -18.78
CA LYS A 22 -17.15 -19.50 -20.16
C LYS A 22 -15.80 -19.87 -20.77
N LEU A 23 -14.71 -19.74 -20.03
CA LEU A 23 -13.36 -20.10 -20.49
C LEU A 23 -13.22 -21.61 -20.73
N LEU A 24 -13.76 -22.45 -19.85
CA LEU A 24 -13.80 -23.91 -20.02
C LEU A 24 -14.55 -24.29 -21.30
N TRP A 25 -15.73 -23.67 -21.53
CA TRP A 25 -16.51 -23.89 -22.75
C TRP A 25 -15.76 -23.47 -24.01
N LYS A 26 -15.06 -22.33 -23.96
CA LYS A 26 -14.19 -21.82 -25.04
C LYS A 26 -12.88 -22.60 -25.22
N ARG A 27 -12.64 -23.68 -24.44
CA ARG A 27 -11.39 -24.47 -24.48
C ARG A 27 -10.13 -23.63 -24.17
N LYS A 28 -10.28 -22.61 -23.32
CA LYS A 28 -9.20 -21.68 -22.94
C LYS A 28 -8.50 -22.04 -21.64
N ILE A 29 -8.83 -23.19 -21.03
CA ILE A 29 -8.18 -23.67 -19.81
C ILE A 29 -7.54 -25.02 -20.06
N SER A 30 -6.28 -25.18 -19.67
CA SER A 30 -5.55 -26.44 -19.69
C SER A 30 -4.86 -26.71 -18.36
N VAL A 31 -4.70 -28.01 -18.06
CA VAL A 31 -3.93 -28.51 -16.92
C VAL A 31 -2.95 -29.56 -17.42
N ASN A 32 -1.66 -29.36 -17.18
CA ASN A 32 -0.57 -30.21 -17.68
C ASN A 32 -0.69 -30.47 -19.21
N GLY A 33 -0.96 -29.40 -19.96
CA GLY A 33 -1.15 -29.45 -21.41
C GLY A 33 -2.49 -30.00 -21.90
N LYS A 34 -3.34 -30.56 -21.03
CA LYS A 34 -4.65 -31.12 -21.41
C LYS A 34 -5.75 -30.06 -21.27
N ILE A 35 -6.45 -29.78 -22.35
CA ILE A 35 -7.61 -28.86 -22.35
C ILE A 35 -8.74 -29.48 -21.52
N LEU A 36 -9.28 -28.72 -20.57
CA LEU A 36 -10.38 -29.14 -19.71
C LEU A 36 -11.67 -28.38 -20.04
N ARG A 37 -12.80 -29.05 -19.80
CA ARG A 37 -14.16 -28.49 -19.92
C ARG A 37 -14.97 -28.56 -18.64
N ASP A 38 -14.50 -29.34 -17.67
CA ASP A 38 -15.14 -29.50 -16.37
C ASP A 38 -14.27 -28.84 -15.29
N GLY A 39 -14.84 -27.84 -14.61
CA GLY A 39 -14.18 -27.13 -13.52
C GLY A 39 -14.21 -27.87 -12.18
N SER A 40 -14.98 -28.95 -12.08
CA SER A 40 -15.08 -29.77 -10.87
C SER A 40 -13.89 -30.72 -10.68
N ILE A 41 -13.07 -30.89 -11.72
CA ILE A 41 -11.86 -31.72 -11.69
C ILE A 41 -10.94 -31.24 -10.57
N LYS A 42 -10.41 -32.22 -9.81
CA LYS A 42 -9.44 -31.97 -8.76
C LYS A 42 -8.04 -31.86 -9.36
N ILE A 43 -7.32 -30.81 -8.98
CA ILE A 43 -5.93 -30.55 -9.33
C ILE A 43 -5.11 -30.41 -8.05
N ASP A 44 -3.80 -30.59 -8.18
CA ASP A 44 -2.85 -30.30 -7.11
C ASP A 44 -2.14 -28.98 -7.41
N PRO A 45 -2.44 -27.88 -6.68
CA PRO A 45 -1.94 -26.54 -6.98
C PRO A 45 -0.41 -26.41 -7.02
N GLU A 46 0.27 -27.26 -6.27
CA GLU A 46 1.73 -27.24 -6.12
C GLU A 46 2.46 -27.87 -7.31
N THR A 47 1.83 -28.83 -7.98
CA THR A 47 2.48 -29.66 -9.01
C THR A 47 1.84 -29.53 -10.38
N SER A 48 0.59 -29.07 -10.45
CA SER A 48 -0.14 -28.95 -11.71
C SER A 48 0.22 -27.65 -12.43
N GLU A 49 0.62 -27.73 -13.70
CA GLU A 49 0.71 -26.57 -14.56
C GLU A 49 -0.69 -26.20 -15.05
N ILE A 50 -1.15 -25.01 -14.69
CA ILE A 50 -2.50 -24.53 -15.01
C ILE A 50 -2.37 -23.30 -15.90
N ILE A 51 -2.99 -23.33 -17.08
CA ILE A 51 -3.03 -22.21 -18.02
C ILE A 51 -4.49 -21.82 -18.22
N ALA A 52 -4.81 -20.55 -18.01
CA ALA A 52 -6.12 -19.97 -18.26
C ALA A 52 -5.98 -18.76 -19.18
N ASP A 53 -6.69 -18.80 -20.30
CA ASP A 53 -6.67 -17.77 -21.36
C ASP A 53 -5.25 -17.38 -21.82
N GLY A 54 -4.39 -18.39 -21.97
CA GLY A 54 -3.00 -18.22 -22.39
C GLY A 54 -2.04 -17.75 -21.29
N ARG A 55 -2.51 -17.57 -20.05
CA ARG A 55 -1.69 -17.17 -18.91
C ARG A 55 -1.49 -18.32 -17.93
N LYS A 56 -0.27 -18.52 -17.46
CA LYS A 56 0.03 -19.49 -16.39
C LYS A 56 -0.49 -18.96 -15.06
N ILE A 57 -1.29 -19.76 -14.37
CA ILE A 57 -1.86 -19.42 -13.07
C ILE A 57 -1.05 -20.11 -11.99
N LEU A 58 -0.34 -19.32 -11.19
CA LEU A 58 0.49 -19.80 -10.09
C LEU A 58 -0.31 -19.84 -8.80
N TYR A 59 -0.05 -20.85 -7.98
CA TYR A 59 -0.54 -20.87 -6.61
C TYR A 59 0.27 -19.89 -5.77
N ARG A 60 -0.43 -18.97 -5.11
CA ARG A 60 0.10 -18.00 -4.15
C ARG A 60 -0.78 -18.06 -2.90
N ASP A 61 -0.26 -18.59 -1.81
CA ASP A 61 -1.00 -18.59 -0.53
C ASP A 61 -1.13 -17.15 0.00
N LYS A 62 0.00 -16.46 0.14
CA LYS A 62 0.07 -15.06 0.57
C LYS A 62 0.62 -14.17 -0.54
N VAL A 63 0.04 -12.98 -0.66
CA VAL A 63 0.46 -11.96 -1.62
C VAL A 63 0.77 -10.68 -0.85
N TYR A 64 1.90 -10.05 -1.16
CA TYR A 64 2.30 -8.78 -0.56
C TYR A 64 2.80 -7.87 -1.67
N ILE A 65 2.12 -6.74 -1.87
CA ILE A 65 2.40 -5.81 -2.96
C ILE A 65 2.62 -4.43 -2.35
N ILE A 66 3.71 -3.78 -2.74
CA ILE A 66 3.89 -2.34 -2.52
C ILE A 66 3.39 -1.64 -3.77
N LEU A 67 2.41 -0.77 -3.61
CA LEU A 67 1.92 0.14 -4.64
C LEU A 67 2.42 1.56 -4.31
N ASN A 68 3.00 2.24 -5.30
CA ASN A 68 3.20 3.68 -5.24
C ASN A 68 1.91 4.36 -5.75
N LYS A 69 1.00 4.67 -4.83
CA LYS A 69 -0.34 5.18 -5.15
C LYS A 69 -0.25 6.59 -5.78
N PRO A 70 -0.92 6.84 -6.92
CA PRO A 70 -1.15 8.18 -7.46
C PRO A 70 -2.30 8.91 -6.74
N GLU A 71 -2.36 10.24 -6.92
CA GLU A 71 -3.55 11.01 -6.56
C GLU A 71 -4.77 10.59 -7.41
N GLY A 72 -5.97 10.86 -6.92
CA GLY A 72 -7.22 10.60 -7.62
C GLY A 72 -7.79 9.19 -7.41
N PHE A 73 -7.05 8.30 -6.74
CA PHE A 73 -7.50 6.95 -6.41
C PHE A 73 -7.82 6.81 -4.93
N VAL A 74 -8.84 6.04 -4.57
CA VAL A 74 -9.18 5.73 -3.18
C VAL A 74 -8.59 4.38 -2.74
N CYS A 75 -8.13 4.30 -1.48
CA CYS A 75 -7.71 3.04 -0.86
C CYS A 75 -8.93 2.20 -0.44
N ALA A 76 -9.58 1.56 -1.41
CA ALA A 76 -10.68 0.62 -1.23
C ALA A 76 -10.51 -0.59 -2.15
N THR A 77 -11.22 -1.69 -1.88
CA THR A 77 -11.27 -2.85 -2.78
C THR A 77 -12.20 -2.61 -3.97
N GLU A 78 -13.33 -1.95 -3.72
CA GLU A 78 -14.34 -1.59 -4.71
C GLU A 78 -14.96 -0.24 -4.29
N ASP A 79 -15.32 0.58 -5.27
CA ASP A 79 -16.07 1.82 -5.08
C ASP A 79 -17.00 2.03 -6.29
N LYS A 80 -18.17 2.65 -6.07
CA LYS A 80 -19.18 2.85 -7.13
C LYS A 80 -18.92 4.07 -8.01
N HIS A 81 -18.17 5.03 -7.50
CA HIS A 81 -18.02 6.35 -8.11
C HIS A 81 -16.56 6.69 -8.36
N GLU A 82 -15.65 6.14 -7.55
CA GLU A 82 -14.24 6.47 -7.57
C GLU A 82 -13.39 5.32 -8.12
N LYS A 83 -12.26 5.68 -8.73
CA LYS A 83 -11.22 4.68 -9.07
C LYS A 83 -10.52 4.23 -7.80
N THR A 84 -10.25 2.94 -7.69
CA THR A 84 -9.63 2.32 -6.52
C THR A 84 -8.19 1.94 -6.80
N VAL A 85 -7.38 1.81 -5.75
CA VAL A 85 -6.02 1.28 -5.86
C VAL A 85 -5.96 -0.12 -6.48
N MET A 86 -7.04 -0.89 -6.46
CA MET A 86 -7.12 -2.19 -7.11
C MET A 86 -7.14 -2.08 -8.63
N ASP A 87 -7.66 -0.98 -9.18
CA ASP A 87 -7.74 -0.75 -10.63
C ASP A 87 -6.36 -0.62 -11.27
N LEU A 88 -5.35 -0.21 -10.48
CA LEU A 88 -3.95 -0.06 -10.92
C LEU A 88 -3.22 -1.40 -11.08
N LEU A 89 -3.76 -2.49 -10.53
CA LEU A 89 -3.11 -3.80 -10.61
C LEU A 89 -3.36 -4.47 -11.96
N GLY A 90 -2.35 -5.15 -12.49
CA GLY A 90 -2.44 -6.00 -13.67
C GLY A 90 -3.19 -7.31 -13.40
N ASP A 91 -3.77 -7.88 -14.45
CA ASP A 91 -4.56 -9.11 -14.38
C ASP A 91 -3.77 -10.34 -13.87
N ASP A 92 -2.45 -10.31 -13.97
CA ASP A 92 -1.54 -11.37 -13.53
C ASP A 92 -1.39 -11.46 -12.00
N ILE A 93 -1.76 -10.37 -11.31
CA ILE A 93 -1.69 -10.23 -9.86
C ILE A 93 -3.08 -9.95 -9.24
N LYS A 94 -4.02 -9.37 -9.99
CA LYS A 94 -5.39 -9.14 -9.53
C LYS A 94 -6.06 -10.41 -9.01
N ARG A 95 -6.55 -10.31 -7.77
CA ARG A 95 -7.27 -11.36 -7.05
C ARG A 95 -8.39 -10.75 -6.22
N LYS A 96 -9.41 -11.55 -5.92
CA LYS A 96 -10.57 -11.12 -5.11
C LYS A 96 -10.30 -11.02 -3.62
N ASP A 97 -9.29 -11.73 -3.13
CA ASP A 97 -8.98 -11.83 -1.71
C ASP A 97 -7.90 -10.85 -1.24
N ILE A 98 -7.32 -10.06 -2.15
CA ILE A 98 -6.35 -9.01 -1.81
C ILE A 98 -7.06 -7.67 -1.56
N PHE A 99 -6.54 -6.90 -0.61
CA PHE A 99 -7.09 -5.62 -0.20
C PHE A 99 -5.98 -4.66 0.26
N PRO A 100 -6.20 -3.33 0.21
CA PRO A 100 -5.26 -2.38 0.76
C PRO A 100 -5.20 -2.48 2.30
N ALA A 101 -4.02 -2.82 2.82
CA ALA A 101 -3.71 -2.86 4.25
C ALA A 101 -3.22 -1.48 4.72
N GLY A 102 -4.21 -0.61 4.97
CA GLY A 102 -4.01 0.78 5.36
C GLY A 102 -4.45 1.72 4.27
N ARG A 103 -4.85 2.93 4.67
CA ARG A 103 -5.44 3.92 3.78
C ARG A 103 -4.53 5.12 3.62
N LEU A 104 -4.63 5.74 2.46
CA LEU A 104 -4.18 7.08 2.15
C LEU A 104 -5.39 7.84 1.60
N ASP A 105 -5.42 9.15 1.82
CA ASP A 105 -6.47 9.99 1.27
C ASP A 105 -6.38 10.03 -0.26
N LYS A 106 -7.46 10.44 -0.91
CA LYS A 106 -7.57 10.42 -2.39
C LYS A 106 -6.45 11.21 -3.06
N ASP A 107 -6.09 12.35 -2.48
CA ASP A 107 -5.04 13.29 -2.90
C ASP A 107 -3.68 13.02 -2.23
N THR A 108 -3.52 11.91 -1.52
CA THR A 108 -2.23 11.51 -0.93
C THR A 108 -1.58 10.42 -1.79
N THR A 109 -0.28 10.56 -2.04
CA THR A 109 0.51 9.62 -2.85
C THR A 109 1.39 8.70 -2.02
N GLY A 110 2.00 7.73 -2.69
CA GLY A 110 3.06 6.90 -2.13
C GLY A 110 2.58 5.54 -1.63
N MET A 111 3.33 4.99 -0.70
CA MET A 111 3.33 3.58 -0.33
C MET A 111 1.98 3.11 0.22
N VAL A 112 1.36 2.16 -0.45
CA VAL A 112 0.23 1.36 0.03
C VAL A 112 0.62 -0.11 -0.01
N LEU A 113 0.41 -0.82 1.09
CA LEU A 113 0.52 -2.28 1.10
C LEU A 113 -0.80 -2.87 0.62
N ILE A 114 -0.77 -3.77 -0.36
CA ILE A 114 -1.92 -4.58 -0.78
C ILE A 114 -1.60 -6.05 -0.49
N THR A 115 -2.50 -6.75 0.19
CA THR A 115 -2.27 -8.14 0.63
C THR A 115 -3.58 -8.87 0.86
N ASN A 116 -3.55 -10.21 0.89
CA ASN A 116 -4.62 -11.05 1.40
C ASN A 116 -4.37 -11.51 2.86
N ASP A 117 -3.31 -11.00 3.50
CA ASP A 117 -2.93 -11.36 4.86
C ASP A 117 -3.63 -10.49 5.92
N GLY A 118 -4.85 -10.89 6.30
CA GLY A 118 -5.66 -10.18 7.31
C GLY A 118 -4.97 -10.07 8.67
N THR A 119 -4.19 -11.08 9.07
CA THR A 119 -3.47 -11.07 10.35
C THR A 119 -2.39 -10.00 10.36
N LEU A 120 -1.59 -9.91 9.29
CA LEU A 120 -0.59 -8.86 9.14
C LEU A 120 -1.26 -7.49 9.09
N SER A 121 -2.29 -7.31 8.25
CA SER A 121 -3.02 -6.04 8.09
C SER A 121 -3.53 -5.53 9.44
N HIS A 122 -4.20 -6.38 10.22
CA HIS A 122 -4.66 -6.03 11.55
C HIS A 122 -3.49 -5.65 12.48
N ARG A 123 -2.36 -6.36 12.40
CA ARG A 123 -1.17 -6.06 13.23
C ARG A 123 -0.55 -4.70 12.90
N ILE A 124 -0.43 -4.33 11.63
CA ILE A 124 0.21 -3.05 11.23
C ILE A 124 -0.71 -1.84 11.40
N LEU A 125 -2.04 -2.04 11.36
CA LEU A 125 -3.03 -0.98 11.53
C LEU A 125 -3.52 -0.83 12.97
N SER A 126 -3.25 -1.81 13.83
CA SER A 126 -3.68 -1.76 15.23
C SER A 126 -3.12 -0.51 15.92
N PRO A 127 -3.98 0.34 16.53
CA PRO A 127 -3.53 1.50 17.29
C PRO A 127 -2.58 1.13 18.43
N LYS A 128 -2.70 -0.09 18.97
CA LYS A 128 -1.87 -0.59 20.09
C LYS A 128 -0.42 -0.91 19.70
N LYS A 129 -0.15 -1.11 18.41
CA LYS A 129 1.18 -1.53 17.93
C LYS A 129 2.08 -0.34 17.56
N HIS A 130 1.51 0.86 17.39
CA HIS A 130 2.25 2.08 17.09
C HIS A 130 3.29 1.91 15.98
N ILE A 131 2.96 1.19 14.90
CA ILE A 131 3.88 1.04 13.77
C ILE A 131 4.09 2.42 13.13
N PRO A 132 5.34 2.94 13.08
CA PRO A 132 5.61 4.26 12.58
C PRO A 132 5.32 4.35 11.08
N LYS A 133 4.85 5.51 10.65
CA LYS A 133 4.58 5.83 9.24
C LYS A 133 5.29 7.14 8.94
N TYR A 134 6.06 7.14 7.86
CA TYR A 134 6.90 8.27 7.51
C TYR A 134 6.42 8.89 6.21
N TYR A 135 6.30 10.21 6.24
CA TYR A 135 5.80 10.99 5.13
C TYR A 135 6.74 12.13 4.80
N ILE A 136 6.79 12.47 3.53
CA ILE A 136 7.33 13.74 3.07
C ILE A 136 6.13 14.64 2.73
N VAL A 137 6.18 15.88 3.20
CA VAL A 137 5.08 16.83 3.17
C VAL A 137 5.56 18.12 2.52
N LYS A 138 4.89 18.55 1.44
CA LYS A 138 5.08 19.88 0.89
C LYS A 138 4.11 20.84 1.57
N LEU A 139 4.63 21.93 2.10
CA LEU A 139 3.90 22.96 2.83
C LEU A 139 3.66 24.19 1.95
N ALA A 140 2.60 24.93 2.24
CA ALA A 140 2.32 26.21 1.59
C ALA A 140 3.31 27.28 2.08
N GLU A 141 3.62 27.29 3.38
CA GLU A 141 4.56 28.22 4.00
C GLU A 141 5.83 27.52 4.50
N SER A 142 6.92 28.29 4.66
CA SER A 142 8.20 27.74 5.14
C SER A 142 8.04 27.06 6.51
N PHE A 143 8.74 25.94 6.67
CA PHE A 143 8.79 25.18 7.90
C PHE A 143 9.33 26.03 9.05
N GLN A 144 8.67 26.01 10.20
CA GLN A 144 9.10 26.71 11.40
C GLN A 144 9.71 25.71 12.39
N GLU A 145 10.84 26.07 13.01
CA GLU A 145 11.53 25.20 13.96
C GLU A 145 10.69 24.87 15.20
N ASP A 146 9.71 25.71 15.55
CA ASP A 146 8.80 25.44 16.66
C ASP A 146 7.90 24.21 16.42
N TYR A 147 7.67 23.81 15.15
CA TYR A 147 6.84 22.67 14.79
C TYR A 147 7.38 21.40 15.45
N VAL A 148 8.70 21.29 15.58
CA VAL A 148 9.37 20.17 16.24
C VAL A 148 8.87 20.00 17.67
N ARG A 149 8.81 21.10 18.44
CA ARG A 149 8.31 21.08 19.82
C ARG A 149 6.81 20.82 19.85
N GLN A 150 6.02 21.54 19.06
CA GLN A 150 4.56 21.43 19.06
C GLN A 150 4.09 20.01 18.70
N PHE A 151 4.74 19.38 17.72
CA PHE A 151 4.41 18.02 17.28
C PHE A 151 4.85 16.97 18.32
N ALA A 152 5.99 17.17 18.98
CA ALA A 152 6.47 16.28 20.05
C ALA A 152 5.56 16.33 21.30
N GLU A 153 4.95 17.48 21.60
CA GLU A 153 3.98 17.62 22.71
C GLU A 153 2.58 17.07 22.39
N GLY A 154 2.32 16.79 21.11
CA GLY A 154 1.04 16.35 20.57
C GLY A 154 0.12 17.54 20.25
N VAL A 155 -0.06 17.81 18.96
CA VAL A 155 -0.91 18.90 18.46
C VAL A 155 -2.38 18.60 18.75
N ILE A 156 -3.13 19.63 19.15
CA ILE A 156 -4.59 19.57 19.22
C ILE A 156 -5.14 19.96 17.85
N ILE A 157 -5.85 19.03 17.22
CA ILE A 157 -6.47 19.25 15.91
C ILE A 157 -7.93 19.70 16.05
N ASP A 158 -8.50 20.20 14.96
CA ASP A 158 -9.90 20.67 14.91
C ASP A 158 -10.87 19.67 15.58
N GLY A 159 -11.80 20.18 16.40
CA GLY A 159 -12.65 19.36 17.25
C GLY A 159 -12.07 19.00 18.63
N GLY A 160 -10.91 19.55 19.00
CA GLY A 160 -10.33 19.45 20.36
C GLY A 160 -9.62 18.12 20.65
N GLU A 161 -9.41 17.30 19.63
CA GLU A 161 -8.76 16.00 19.77
C GLU A 161 -7.24 16.17 19.84
N LYS A 162 -6.59 15.61 20.87
CA LYS A 162 -5.13 15.62 20.98
C LYS A 162 -4.52 14.45 20.18
N CYS A 163 -3.54 14.75 19.33
CA CYS A 163 -2.73 13.74 18.65
C CYS A 163 -1.70 13.11 19.60
N LEU A 164 -1.30 11.87 19.29
CA LEU A 164 -0.09 11.30 19.86
C LEU A 164 1.14 12.14 19.47
N PRO A 165 2.20 12.14 20.29
CA PRO A 165 3.48 12.72 19.93
C PRO A 165 3.94 12.28 18.54
N ALA A 166 4.37 13.24 17.74
CA ALA A 166 4.91 13.05 16.41
C ALA A 166 6.30 13.68 16.32
N LYS A 167 7.14 13.14 15.46
CA LYS A 167 8.43 13.78 15.14
C LYS A 167 8.32 14.40 13.77
N VAL A 168 8.84 15.62 13.65
CA VAL A 168 8.87 16.35 12.40
C VAL A 168 10.22 17.05 12.25
N LYS A 169 10.71 17.17 11.03
CA LYS A 169 11.94 17.87 10.70
C LYS A 169 11.85 18.51 9.33
N ARG A 170 12.51 19.64 9.14
CA ARG A 170 12.67 20.25 7.82
C ARG A 170 13.56 19.39 6.94
N PHE A 171 13.20 19.23 5.66
CA PHE A 171 14.06 18.57 4.69
C PHE A 171 15.24 19.50 4.31
N PRO A 172 16.48 19.00 4.15
CA PRO A 172 17.63 19.83 3.82
C PRO A 172 17.40 20.63 2.53
N ASP A 173 17.83 21.89 2.53
CA ASP A 173 17.74 22.82 1.38
C ASP A 173 16.33 23.03 0.79
N CYS A 174 15.29 22.59 1.50
CA CYS A 174 13.90 22.67 1.05
C CYS A 174 13.03 23.31 2.15
N GLU A 175 12.95 24.65 2.18
CA GLU A 175 12.28 25.38 3.26
C GLU A 175 10.81 25.00 3.47
N LYS A 176 10.11 24.64 2.40
CA LYS A 176 8.69 24.27 2.43
C LYS A 176 8.46 22.76 2.46
N THR A 177 9.46 21.96 2.81
CA THR A 177 9.33 20.49 2.86
C THR A 177 9.62 19.97 4.25
N ALA A 178 8.68 19.19 4.79
CA ALA A 178 8.80 18.52 6.07
C ALA A 178 8.89 17.00 5.89
N PHE A 179 9.63 16.37 6.79
CA PHE A 179 9.61 14.92 7.01
C PHE A 179 8.96 14.65 8.36
N ILE A 180 7.97 13.76 8.39
CA ILE A 180 7.15 13.48 9.58
C ILE A 180 7.02 11.98 9.85
N GLU A 181 7.13 11.60 11.11
CA GLU A 181 6.84 10.26 11.65
C GLU A 181 5.55 10.32 12.49
N LEU A 182 4.61 9.43 12.18
CA LEU A 182 3.36 9.24 12.93
C LEU A 182 3.22 7.80 13.42
N HIS A 183 2.66 7.64 14.62
CA HIS A 183 2.32 6.33 15.19
C HIS A 183 0.82 6.02 15.18
N GLU A 184 0.01 6.93 14.65
CA GLU A 184 -1.44 6.80 14.49
C GLU A 184 -1.85 7.22 13.07
N GLY A 185 -3.16 7.14 12.78
CA GLY A 185 -3.71 7.45 11.46
C GLY A 185 -5.12 7.99 11.57
N LYS A 186 -5.28 9.14 12.24
CA LYS A 186 -6.57 9.84 12.31
C LYS A 186 -6.96 10.39 10.94
N TYR A 187 -8.24 10.67 10.75
CA TYR A 187 -8.75 11.23 9.50
C TYR A 187 -8.05 12.56 9.17
N HIS A 188 -7.42 12.63 7.98
CA HIS A 188 -6.64 13.77 7.48
C HIS A 188 -5.62 14.31 8.49
N GLN A 189 -5.03 13.44 9.32
CA GLN A 189 -4.26 13.84 10.49
C GLN A 189 -3.15 14.85 10.18
N ILE A 190 -2.27 14.57 9.21
CA ILE A 190 -1.13 15.44 8.89
C ILE A 190 -1.61 16.83 8.44
N LYS A 191 -2.63 16.87 7.58
CA LYS A 191 -3.20 18.14 7.10
C LYS A 191 -3.79 18.97 8.25
N ARG A 192 -4.52 18.31 9.15
CA ARG A 192 -5.11 18.97 10.34
C ARG A 192 -4.05 19.42 11.34
N MET A 193 -2.98 18.65 11.53
CA MET A 193 -1.86 19.02 12.40
C MET A 193 -1.13 20.26 11.89
N PHE A 194 -0.82 20.33 10.58
CA PHE A 194 -0.21 21.53 10.00
C PHE A 194 -1.17 22.73 10.01
N SER A 195 -2.46 22.52 9.76
CA SER A 195 -3.47 23.57 9.87
C SER A 195 -3.57 24.18 11.27
N ALA A 196 -3.41 23.35 12.32
CA ALA A 196 -3.45 23.81 13.70
C ALA A 196 -2.22 24.65 14.11
N VAL A 197 -1.12 24.58 13.34
CA VAL A 197 0.06 25.44 13.49
C VAL A 197 0.16 26.49 12.38
N GLU A 198 -0.99 26.88 11.83
CA GLU A 198 -1.13 27.96 10.84
C GLU A 198 -0.38 27.74 9.52
N ASN A 199 -0.19 26.47 9.11
CA ASN A 199 0.36 26.10 7.81
C ASN A 199 -0.59 25.17 7.04
N SER A 200 -0.36 24.97 5.75
CA SER A 200 -1.19 24.12 4.90
C SER A 200 -0.35 23.10 4.15
N VAL A 201 -0.89 21.91 3.91
CA VAL A 201 -0.24 20.85 3.16
C VAL A 201 -0.66 20.94 1.70
N GLU A 202 0.31 21.16 0.81
CA GLU A 202 0.11 21.16 -0.65
C GLU A 202 0.18 19.75 -1.23
N LYS A 203 1.17 18.96 -0.79
CA LYS A 203 1.38 17.57 -1.24
C LYS A 203 1.76 16.69 -0.08
N LEU A 204 1.30 15.44 -0.11
CA LEU A 204 1.59 14.46 0.92
C LEU A 204 1.95 13.12 0.29
N CYS A 205 3.12 12.58 0.63
CA CYS A 205 3.59 11.29 0.14
C CYS A 205 4.02 10.41 1.31
N ARG A 206 3.41 9.22 1.46
CA ARG A 206 3.92 8.21 2.41
C ARG A 206 5.05 7.44 1.75
N ILE A 207 6.23 7.46 2.33
CA ILE A 207 7.40 6.78 1.78
C ILE A 207 7.74 5.48 2.51
N GLN A 208 7.35 5.35 3.78
CA GLN A 208 7.73 4.19 4.58
C GLN A 208 6.70 3.86 5.65
N MET A 209 6.59 2.57 5.97
CA MET A 209 5.80 2.05 7.08
C MET A 209 6.62 1.01 7.85
N GLY A 210 6.70 1.16 9.18
CA GLY A 210 7.67 0.41 9.98
C GLY A 210 9.08 0.63 9.45
N GLY A 211 9.82 -0.45 9.24
CA GLY A 211 11.12 -0.46 8.56
C GLY A 211 11.04 -0.80 7.06
N LEU A 212 9.84 -0.89 6.47
CA LEU A 212 9.68 -1.17 5.04
C LEU A 212 9.56 0.14 4.26
N LEU A 213 10.66 0.51 3.62
CA LEU A 213 10.76 1.67 2.73
C LEU A 213 10.19 1.33 1.34
N MET A 214 9.45 2.27 0.75
CA MET A 214 9.01 2.18 -0.63
C MET A 214 10.22 2.15 -1.57
N PRO A 215 10.28 1.22 -2.53
CA PRO A 215 11.42 1.12 -3.43
C PRO A 215 11.58 2.36 -4.33
N GLU A 216 12.80 2.89 -4.41
CA GLU A 216 13.14 4.14 -5.12
C GLU A 216 12.95 4.08 -6.65
N LYS A 217 12.84 2.88 -7.23
CA LYS A 217 12.60 2.73 -8.67
C LYS A 217 11.13 2.52 -9.02
N LEU A 218 10.26 2.47 -8.01
CA LEU A 218 8.83 2.22 -8.21
C LEU A 218 8.13 3.51 -8.59
N ALA A 219 7.83 3.70 -9.89
CA ALA A 219 7.20 4.93 -10.36
C ALA A 219 5.76 5.07 -9.85
N ILE A 220 5.21 6.28 -9.92
CA ILE A 220 3.83 6.55 -9.51
C ILE A 220 2.87 5.69 -10.36
N GLY A 221 1.94 5.01 -9.69
CA GLY A 221 1.00 4.07 -10.32
C GLY A 221 1.54 2.66 -10.48
N GLU A 222 2.86 2.46 -10.34
CA GLU A 222 3.46 1.14 -10.40
C GLU A 222 3.38 0.42 -9.05
N TYR A 223 3.42 -0.90 -9.14
CA TYR A 223 3.41 -1.79 -7.99
C TYR A 223 4.46 -2.89 -8.17
N MET A 224 4.88 -3.48 -7.05
CA MET A 224 5.77 -4.63 -7.05
C MET A 224 5.40 -5.62 -5.95
N GLU A 225 5.49 -6.91 -6.27
CA GLU A 225 5.36 -7.98 -5.29
C GLU A 225 6.65 -8.07 -4.45
N ILE A 226 6.50 -8.21 -3.13
CA ILE A 226 7.61 -8.35 -2.18
C ILE A 226 7.60 -9.73 -1.52
N MET A 227 8.78 -10.21 -1.14
CA MET A 227 8.89 -11.52 -0.48
C MET A 227 8.46 -11.45 0.97
N HIS A 228 7.96 -12.57 1.51
CA HIS A 228 7.54 -12.68 2.90
C HIS A 228 8.62 -12.24 3.92
N LYS A 229 9.90 -12.50 3.63
CA LYS A 229 11.02 -12.05 4.48
C LYS A 229 11.12 -10.51 4.59
N ASP A 230 10.72 -9.77 3.56
CA ASP A 230 10.80 -8.32 3.52
C ASP A 230 9.61 -7.69 4.25
N VAL A 231 8.48 -8.41 4.31
CA VAL A 231 7.26 -8.02 5.03
C VAL A 231 7.51 -7.88 6.52
N GLU A 232 8.40 -8.68 7.11
CA GLU A 232 8.75 -8.57 8.53
C GLU A 232 9.32 -7.19 8.90
N ASN A 233 9.91 -6.47 7.93
CA ASN A 233 10.41 -5.13 8.15
C ASN A 233 9.29 -4.14 8.52
N LEU A 234 8.04 -4.37 8.11
CA LEU A 234 6.88 -3.57 8.54
C LEU A 234 6.70 -3.53 10.06
N LEU A 235 7.18 -4.55 10.76
CA LEU A 235 7.04 -4.71 12.20
C LEU A 235 8.23 -4.17 12.98
N LYS A 236 9.30 -3.77 12.27
CA LYS A 236 10.47 -3.15 12.87
C LYS A 236 10.24 -1.65 13.01
N SER A 237 10.66 -1.10 14.13
CA SER A 237 10.76 0.35 14.31
C SER A 237 12.21 0.76 14.13
N GLN A 238 12.43 1.87 13.44
CA GLN A 238 13.74 2.46 13.22
C GLN A 238 13.81 3.81 13.94
N CYS A 239 15.02 4.27 14.24
CA CYS A 239 15.20 5.59 14.81
C CYS A 239 14.86 6.66 13.77
N PHE A 240 14.06 7.66 14.16
CA PHE A 240 13.65 8.76 13.28
C PHE A 240 14.83 9.43 12.57
N GLU A 241 15.92 9.69 13.30
CA GLU A 241 17.11 10.34 12.73
C GLU A 241 17.87 9.45 11.73
N GLU A 242 17.83 8.13 11.92
CA GLU A 242 18.41 7.18 10.96
C GLU A 242 17.58 7.10 9.69
N VAL A 243 16.25 7.03 9.82
CA VAL A 243 15.34 7.06 8.67
C VAL A 243 15.48 8.39 7.93
N PHE A 244 15.46 9.52 8.64
CA PHE A 244 15.62 10.83 8.05
C PHE A 244 16.94 10.93 7.27
N ARG A 245 18.08 10.53 7.86
CA ARG A 245 19.38 10.52 7.18
C ARG A 245 19.37 9.67 5.91
N ASN A 246 18.86 8.44 6.00
CA ASN A 246 18.78 7.53 4.85
C ASN A 246 17.93 8.14 3.72
N ILE A 247 16.79 8.73 4.05
CA ILE A 247 15.94 9.41 3.08
C ILE A 247 16.64 10.64 2.50
N THR A 248 17.33 11.46 3.29
CA THR A 248 18.02 12.64 2.72
C THR A 248 19.20 12.27 1.81
N GLU A 249 19.86 11.13 2.05
CA GLU A 249 20.98 10.66 1.24
C GLU A 249 20.54 9.93 -0.03
N ASN A 250 19.45 9.17 0.03
CA ASN A 250 19.02 8.25 -1.04
C ASN A 250 17.69 8.62 -1.69
N PHE A 251 16.92 9.54 -1.10
CA PHE A 251 15.61 9.98 -1.61
C PHE A 251 15.69 11.48 -1.93
N SER A 252 15.82 11.79 -3.22
CA SER A 252 15.85 13.17 -3.65
C SER A 252 14.49 13.86 -3.52
N SER A 253 14.49 15.16 -3.22
CA SER A 253 13.30 16.03 -3.18
C SER A 253 12.53 16.06 -4.52
N TYR A 254 13.13 15.54 -5.60
CA TYR A 254 12.45 15.24 -6.87
C TYR A 254 11.20 14.38 -6.71
N TRP A 255 11.05 13.55 -5.66
CA TRP A 255 9.85 12.74 -5.47
C TRP A 255 8.56 13.53 -5.17
N ILE A 256 8.69 14.70 -4.55
CA ILE A 256 7.56 15.62 -4.33
C ILE A 256 7.41 16.60 -5.52
N ASN A 257 8.53 16.90 -6.18
CA ASN A 257 8.61 17.92 -7.23
C ASN A 257 8.43 17.38 -8.66
N MET A 258 8.47 16.06 -8.89
CA MET A 258 8.18 15.39 -10.18
C MET A 258 6.67 15.18 -10.45
N GLN A 259 5.82 15.98 -9.82
CA GLN A 259 4.37 15.96 -10.05
C GLN A 259 3.89 17.34 -10.49
#